data_AF-A0A5C3KV57-F1
#
_entry.id   AF-A0A5C3KV57-F1
#
_cell.length_a   1.000
_cell.length_b   1.000
_cell.length_c   1.000
_cell.angle_alpha   90.00
_cell.angle_beta   90.00
_cell.angle_gamma   90.00
#
_symmetry.space_group_name_H-M   'P 1'
#
loop_
_entity.id
_entity.type
_entity.pdbx_description
1 polymer ?
#
loop_
_entity_poly.entity_id
_entity_poly.type
_entity_poly.pdbx_seq_one_letter_code
_entity_poly.pdbx_strand_id
1 'polypeptide(L)'
;MEPDTYHTTLRRFAVLGFCIDNAYQGYVFQHDVQRPRSVNYAPHPHSLYVAFAVQLVLQAWWLFKLYSPGTRQGFEGDGEEGALANGGKCEHGSDLIPTGHIDLRGADHEPLRWDFLPMFVLGSSCHIGWSFCWSYEEYTLCRLFLCISAVAQLYSMFAILNGSKNRGFPQRNIMTHLVVKCRTTFVILLLWKTWGALDPMPPPNVAQQLNNLSFFLILAMCSGPDPTMGFLLVLVLFSLGIGPFQAPGWHQTFVWMGWVVLCVVMIDWLVAAWAKDSDGDSDSDLSLRSSNENLPSLASKSLIGSY
;
A
#
# COMPACT_ATOMS: atom_id res chain seq x y z
N MET A 1 25.86 16.48 12.45
CA MET A 1 25.78 16.19 11.01
C MET A 1 24.62 17.00 10.48
N GLU A 2 24.83 17.85 9.48
CA GLU A 2 23.78 18.71 8.93
C GLU A 2 22.65 17.84 8.33
N PRO A 3 21.37 18.10 8.63
CA PRO A 3 20.24 17.27 8.20
C PRO A 3 20.23 17.04 6.67
N ASP A 4 20.64 18.05 5.90
CA ASP A 4 20.72 17.97 4.44
C ASP A 4 21.73 16.93 3.92
N THR A 5 22.81 16.69 4.67
CA THR A 5 23.83 15.71 4.30
C THR A 5 23.30 14.28 4.47
N TYR A 6 22.51 14.03 5.53
CA TYR A 6 21.91 12.73 5.80
C TYR A 6 20.92 12.33 4.69
N HIS A 7 20.00 13.23 4.34
CA HIS A 7 19.00 13.00 3.30
C HIS A 7 19.62 12.73 1.93
N THR A 8 20.67 13.48 1.56
CA THR A 8 21.39 13.29 0.30
C THR A 8 22.08 11.93 0.23
N THR A 9 22.69 11.52 1.34
CA THR A 9 23.39 10.24 1.44
C THR A 9 22.41 9.07 1.34
N LEU A 10 21.30 9.12 2.06
CA LEU A 10 20.28 8.08 2.07
C LEU A 10 19.62 7.91 0.70
N ARG A 11 19.37 9.03 -0.01
CA ARG A 11 18.91 9.03 -1.41
C ARG A 11 19.87 8.26 -2.33
N ARG A 12 21.17 8.55 -2.27
CA ARG A 12 22.20 7.85 -3.07
C ARG A 12 22.21 6.35 -2.79
N PHE A 13 22.12 5.95 -1.52
CA PHE A 13 22.01 4.54 -1.15
C PHE A 13 20.75 3.88 -1.70
N ALA A 14 19.61 4.57 -1.70
CA ALA A 14 18.37 4.05 -2.26
C ALA A 14 18.48 3.79 -3.77
N VAL A 15 19.05 4.72 -4.54
CA VAL A 15 19.25 4.54 -5.99
C VAL A 15 20.27 3.45 -6.28
N LEU A 16 21.41 3.46 -5.58
CA LEU A 16 22.44 2.43 -5.76
C LEU A 16 21.90 1.04 -5.39
N GLY A 17 21.22 0.92 -4.25
CA GLY A 17 20.58 -0.31 -3.82
C GLY A 17 19.52 -0.79 -4.81
N PHE A 18 18.69 0.12 -5.34
CA PHE A 18 17.71 -0.19 -6.39
C PHE A 18 18.39 -0.72 -7.66
N CYS A 19 19.44 -0.06 -8.16
CA CYS A 19 20.11 -0.50 -9.39
C CYS A 19 20.77 -1.87 -9.23
N ILE A 20 21.49 -2.09 -8.11
CA ILE A 20 22.16 -3.36 -7.84
C ILE A 20 21.12 -4.48 -7.65
N ASP A 21 20.08 -4.25 -6.85
CA ASP A 21 19.02 -5.22 -6.61
C ASP A 21 18.38 -5.70 -7.92
N ASN A 22 17.94 -4.76 -8.77
CA ASN A 22 17.28 -5.11 -10.03
C ASN A 22 18.22 -5.80 -11.03
N ALA A 23 19.51 -5.42 -11.06
CA ALA A 23 20.50 -6.11 -11.88
C ALA A 23 20.70 -7.56 -11.43
N TYR A 24 20.84 -7.80 -10.11
CA TYR A 24 21.01 -9.14 -9.55
C TYR A 24 19.76 -10.00 -9.72
N GLN A 25 18.56 -9.46 -9.49
CA GLN A 25 17.32 -10.18 -9.72
C GLN A 25 17.13 -10.54 -11.19
N GLY A 26 17.41 -9.61 -12.10
CA GLY A 26 17.37 -9.87 -13.55
C GLY A 26 18.33 -11.00 -13.95
N TYR A 27 19.55 -10.99 -13.42
CA TYR A 27 20.53 -12.06 -13.62
C TYR A 27 20.01 -13.41 -13.10
N VAL A 28 19.49 -13.46 -11.87
CA VAL A 28 18.93 -14.67 -11.25
C VAL A 28 17.79 -15.24 -12.08
N PHE A 29 16.85 -14.42 -12.54
CA PHE A 29 15.72 -14.90 -13.33
C PHE A 29 16.15 -15.42 -14.70
N GLN A 30 17.09 -14.75 -15.36
CA GLN A 30 17.65 -15.24 -16.62
C GLN A 30 18.37 -16.58 -16.42
N HIS A 31 19.12 -16.73 -15.34
CA HIS A 31 19.82 -17.97 -15.02
C HIS A 31 18.85 -19.11 -14.69
N ASP A 32 17.79 -18.83 -13.92
CA ASP A 32 16.73 -19.80 -13.58
C ASP A 32 16.00 -20.34 -14.82
N VAL A 33 15.79 -19.51 -15.85
CA VAL A 33 15.19 -19.96 -17.12
C VAL A 33 16.12 -20.91 -17.88
N GLN A 34 17.42 -20.63 -17.86
CA GLN A 34 18.41 -21.48 -18.54
C GLN A 34 18.66 -22.79 -17.81
N ARG A 35 18.54 -22.79 -16.48
CA ARG A 35 18.79 -23.94 -15.61
C ARG A 35 17.62 -24.11 -14.64
N PRO A 36 16.48 -24.63 -15.12
CA PRO A 36 15.33 -24.87 -14.27
C PRO A 36 15.73 -25.86 -13.17
N ARG A 37 15.60 -25.41 -11.92
CA ARG A 37 15.88 -26.24 -10.76
C ARG A 37 14.69 -27.15 -10.48
N SER A 38 14.97 -28.37 -10.00
CA SER A 38 13.93 -29.26 -9.50
C SER A 38 13.36 -28.69 -8.20
N VAL A 39 12.15 -28.16 -8.27
CA VAL A 39 11.40 -27.59 -7.15
C VAL A 39 10.01 -28.22 -7.11
N ASN A 40 9.42 -28.34 -5.93
CA ASN A 40 8.11 -29.01 -5.78
C ASN A 40 6.95 -28.18 -6.30
N TYR A 41 7.08 -26.87 -6.13
CA TYR A 41 6.23 -25.85 -6.67
C TYR A 41 7.09 -24.62 -6.91
N ALA A 42 6.79 -23.92 -7.99
CA ALA A 42 7.34 -22.61 -8.25
C ALA A 42 6.26 -21.78 -8.94
N PRO A 43 6.32 -20.45 -8.78
CA PRO A 43 5.48 -19.57 -9.58
C PRO A 43 5.83 -19.72 -11.07
N HIS A 44 4.84 -19.46 -11.91
CA HIS A 44 5.05 -19.46 -13.35
C HIS A 44 6.18 -18.47 -13.76
N PRO A 45 7.11 -18.82 -14.67
CA PRO A 45 8.21 -17.93 -15.04
C PRO A 45 7.72 -16.57 -15.57
N HIS A 46 6.69 -16.55 -16.41
CA HIS A 46 6.14 -15.30 -16.94
C HIS A 46 5.53 -14.40 -15.86
N SER A 47 4.85 -14.95 -14.85
CA SER A 47 4.28 -14.12 -13.78
C SER A 47 5.38 -13.51 -12.90
N LEU A 48 6.51 -14.22 -12.68
CA LEU A 48 7.69 -13.63 -12.05
C LEU A 48 8.22 -12.42 -12.84
N TYR A 49 8.37 -12.55 -14.16
CA TYR A 49 8.85 -11.45 -15.02
C TYR A 49 7.88 -10.26 -15.02
N VAL A 50 6.57 -10.51 -15.10
CA VAL A 50 5.55 -9.46 -15.04
C VAL A 50 5.60 -8.76 -13.69
N ALA A 51 5.63 -9.51 -12.58
CA ALA A 51 5.70 -8.93 -11.25
C ALA A 51 6.98 -8.12 -11.05
N PHE A 52 8.12 -8.62 -11.53
CA PHE A 52 9.40 -7.91 -11.53
C PHE A 52 9.35 -6.62 -12.34
N ALA A 53 8.80 -6.65 -13.57
CA ALA A 53 8.69 -5.49 -14.43
C ALA A 53 7.78 -4.41 -13.83
N VAL A 54 6.61 -4.80 -13.32
CA VAL A 54 5.67 -3.89 -12.64
C VAL A 54 6.35 -3.25 -11.43
N GLN A 55 7.02 -4.05 -10.60
CA GLN A 55 7.76 -3.54 -9.45
C GLN A 55 8.86 -2.56 -9.89
N LEU A 56 9.66 -2.91 -10.89
CA LEU A 56 10.76 -2.10 -11.40
C LEU A 56 10.26 -0.72 -11.85
N VAL A 57 9.18 -0.68 -12.65
CA VAL A 57 8.60 0.58 -13.15
C VAL A 57 8.07 1.43 -12.00
N LEU A 58 7.32 0.82 -11.06
CA LEU A 58 6.76 1.55 -9.92
C LEU A 58 7.83 2.12 -9.00
N GLN A 59 8.87 1.35 -8.70
CA GLN A 59 9.97 1.78 -7.86
C GLN A 59 10.81 2.86 -8.55
N ALA A 60 11.11 2.71 -9.83
CA ALA A 60 11.81 3.72 -10.63
C ALA A 60 11.03 5.03 -10.66
N TRP A 61 9.72 4.96 -10.92
CA TRP A 61 8.84 6.13 -10.94
C TRP A 61 8.77 6.81 -9.57
N TRP A 62 8.66 6.03 -8.49
CA TRP A 62 8.65 6.56 -7.14
C TRP A 62 9.96 7.23 -6.75
N LEU A 63 11.11 6.63 -7.10
CA LEU A 63 12.42 7.26 -6.92
C LEU A 63 12.53 8.53 -7.77
N PHE A 64 12.12 8.50 -9.04
CA PHE A 64 12.14 9.70 -9.90
C PHE A 64 11.34 10.86 -9.30
N LYS A 65 10.15 10.58 -8.76
CA LYS A 65 9.33 11.57 -8.05
C LYS A 65 10.00 12.08 -6.77
N LEU A 66 10.74 11.22 -6.05
CA LEU A 66 11.51 11.62 -4.86
C LEU A 66 12.65 12.60 -5.19
N TYR A 67 13.22 12.53 -6.40
CA TYR A 67 14.32 13.38 -6.87
C TYR A 67 13.89 14.62 -7.65
N SER A 68 12.59 14.76 -7.94
CA SER A 68 12.03 15.91 -8.65
C SER A 68 11.29 16.83 -7.68
N PRO A 69 11.99 17.58 -6.80
CA PRO A 69 11.34 18.50 -5.85
C PRO A 69 10.68 19.71 -6.53
N GLY A 70 10.87 19.86 -7.85
CA GLY A 70 10.62 21.11 -8.58
C GLY A 70 9.22 21.29 -9.15
N THR A 71 8.38 20.26 -9.23
CA THR A 71 6.98 20.48 -9.59
C THR A 71 6.21 20.80 -8.31
N ARG A 72 6.43 22.01 -7.78
CA ARG A 72 5.32 22.75 -7.16
C ARG A 72 4.24 22.74 -8.24
N GLN A 73 3.38 21.72 -8.24
CA GLN A 73 2.04 21.90 -8.72
C GLN A 73 1.56 23.07 -7.87
N GLY A 74 1.58 24.26 -8.46
CA GLY A 74 0.55 25.23 -8.17
C GLY A 74 -0.73 24.45 -8.38
N PHE A 75 -1.18 23.79 -7.32
CA PHE A 75 -2.58 23.72 -7.00
C PHE A 75 -2.91 25.20 -6.73
N GLU A 76 -2.95 25.99 -7.82
CA GLU A 76 -3.80 27.15 -7.90
C GLU A 76 -5.10 26.67 -7.31
N GLY A 77 -5.54 27.36 -6.27
CA GLY A 77 -6.81 27.06 -5.65
C GLY A 77 -7.85 27.03 -6.76
N ASP A 78 -8.23 25.83 -7.17
CA ASP A 78 -9.62 25.56 -7.48
C ASP A 78 -10.32 25.98 -6.20
N GLY A 79 -10.87 27.18 -6.29
CA GLY A 79 -11.38 27.89 -5.16
C GLY A 79 -12.26 26.96 -4.35
N GLU A 80 -12.13 27.07 -3.04
CA GLU A 80 -13.33 27.14 -2.24
C GLU A 80 -14.17 28.31 -2.78
N GLU A 81 -14.86 28.06 -3.90
CA GLU A 81 -16.15 28.59 -4.28
C GLU A 81 -17.17 28.03 -3.27
N GLY A 82 -16.92 28.37 -2.00
CA GLY A 82 -17.74 28.14 -0.82
C GLY A 82 -17.81 29.39 0.05
N ALA A 83 -17.26 30.52 -0.43
CA ALA A 83 -17.60 31.86 0.01
C ALA A 83 -18.97 32.28 -0.55
N LEU A 84 -20.00 31.45 -0.36
CA LEU A 84 -21.38 31.92 -0.44
C LEU A 84 -21.78 32.47 0.92
N ALA A 85 -21.70 33.79 1.00
CA ALA A 85 -22.66 34.64 1.68
C ALA A 85 -22.94 34.32 3.16
N ASN A 86 -22.03 34.73 4.05
CA ASN A 86 -22.46 35.18 5.37
C ASN A 86 -22.29 36.71 5.48
N GLY A 87 -23.19 37.42 4.82
CA GLY A 87 -23.45 38.82 5.11
C GLY A 87 -24.22 38.90 6.43
N GLY A 88 -23.52 39.12 7.54
CA GLY A 88 -24.15 39.10 8.86
C GLY A 88 -23.33 39.80 9.94
N LYS A 89 -23.32 41.14 9.88
CA LYS A 89 -23.13 42.12 10.97
C LYS A 89 -21.99 41.95 11.98
N CYS A 90 -21.13 42.97 11.99
CA CYS A 90 -20.26 43.35 13.09
C CYS A 90 -21.05 43.72 14.36
N GLU A 91 -20.73 43.07 15.48
CA GLU A 91 -20.78 43.63 16.84
C GLU A 91 -19.54 43.08 17.56
N HIS A 92 -18.44 43.82 17.62
CA HIS A 92 -18.10 44.86 18.60
C HIS A 92 -18.01 44.36 20.05
N GLY A 93 -16.76 44.17 20.50
CA GLY A 93 -16.36 44.35 21.89
C GLY A 93 -16.20 43.07 22.72
N SER A 94 -14.97 42.55 22.79
CA SER A 94 -14.30 42.15 24.05
C SER A 94 -12.89 41.62 23.76
N ASP A 95 -11.91 42.46 24.06
CA ASP A 95 -10.61 42.18 24.66
C ASP A 95 -9.77 40.99 24.16
N LEU A 96 -8.88 41.37 23.24
CA LEU A 96 -7.54 40.86 22.96
C LEU A 96 -6.90 39.97 24.05
N ILE A 97 -6.92 38.66 23.83
CA ILE A 97 -5.74 37.84 24.06
C ILE A 97 -5.17 37.53 22.66
N PRO A 98 -3.97 38.02 22.30
CA PRO A 98 -3.32 37.62 21.07
C PRO A 98 -2.82 36.18 21.25
N THR A 99 -3.73 35.21 21.13
CA THR A 99 -3.37 33.82 20.97
C THR A 99 -2.72 33.73 19.59
N GLY A 100 -1.40 33.81 19.56
CA GLY A 100 -0.58 33.51 18.39
C GLY A 100 -0.81 32.05 18.01
N HIS A 101 -1.91 31.80 17.30
CA HIS A 101 -2.17 30.56 16.61
C HIS A 101 -1.16 30.53 15.48
N ILE A 102 0.04 30.00 15.78
CA ILE A 102 1.03 29.67 14.78
C ILE A 102 0.31 28.73 13.82
N ASP A 103 -0.02 29.25 12.66
CA ASP A 103 -0.60 28.49 11.56
C ASP A 103 0.52 27.58 11.02
N LEU A 104 0.78 26.49 11.76
CA LEU A 104 1.66 25.36 11.40
C LEU A 104 1.14 24.60 10.17
N ARG A 105 0.17 25.15 9.45
CA ARG A 105 -0.47 24.57 8.27
C ARG A 105 0.37 24.72 6.99
N GLY A 106 1.51 25.41 7.06
CA GLY A 106 2.29 25.81 5.88
C GLY A 106 3.59 25.04 5.58
N ALA A 107 4.10 24.16 6.45
CA ALA A 107 5.46 23.61 6.29
C ALA A 107 5.62 22.07 6.45
N ASP A 108 4.62 21.31 6.86
CA ASP A 108 4.83 19.92 7.32
C ASP A 108 4.62 18.85 6.24
N HIS A 109 5.19 19.06 5.06
CA HIS A 109 4.68 18.43 3.87
C HIS A 109 5.73 17.76 2.99
N GLU A 110 6.52 16.85 3.60
CA GLU A 110 6.96 15.58 3.00
C GLU A 110 7.55 14.50 3.96
N PRO A 111 7.29 14.48 5.29
CA PRO A 111 8.01 13.58 6.22
C PRO A 111 7.83 12.08 5.88
N LEU A 112 6.64 11.69 5.43
CA LEU A 112 6.29 10.29 5.18
C LEU A 112 7.19 9.59 4.12
N ARG A 113 7.74 10.34 3.15
CA ARG A 113 8.64 9.76 2.15
C ARG A 113 10.01 9.45 2.73
N TRP A 114 10.46 10.27 3.67
CA TRP A 114 11.76 10.15 4.29
C TRP A 114 11.79 9.03 5.32
N ASP A 115 10.68 8.82 6.03
CA ASP A 115 10.54 7.73 7.00
C ASP A 115 10.54 6.35 6.32
N PHE A 116 10.02 6.26 5.09
CA PHE A 116 10.01 5.01 4.34
C PHE A 116 11.38 4.65 3.71
N LEU A 117 12.23 5.64 3.43
CA LEU A 117 13.47 5.45 2.67
C LEU A 117 14.46 4.45 3.31
N PRO A 118 14.69 4.42 4.64
CA PRO A 118 15.53 3.42 5.29
C PRO A 118 14.99 1.99 5.10
N MET A 119 13.67 1.81 5.18
CA MET A 119 13.03 0.50 5.00
C MET A 119 13.12 0.03 3.55
N PHE A 120 13.06 0.96 2.59
CA PHE A 120 13.33 0.68 1.18
C PHE A 120 14.76 0.18 0.97
N VAL A 121 15.77 0.88 1.52
CA VAL A 121 17.19 0.48 1.43
C VAL A 121 17.41 -0.90 2.06
N LEU A 122 16.86 -1.12 3.26
CA LEU A 122 16.94 -2.40 3.96
C LEU A 122 16.36 -3.54 3.12
N GLY A 123 15.16 -3.35 2.56
CA GLY A 123 14.54 -4.32 1.68
C GLY A 123 15.39 -4.64 0.45
N SER A 124 16.05 -3.65 -0.15
CA SER A 124 16.89 -3.85 -1.35
C SER A 124 18.15 -4.63 -1.00
N SER A 125 18.78 -4.31 0.14
CA SER A 125 19.91 -5.08 0.65
C SER A 125 19.55 -6.54 0.91
N CYS A 126 18.38 -6.81 1.50
CA CYS A 126 17.89 -8.18 1.71
C CYS A 126 17.65 -8.93 0.39
N HIS A 127 17.13 -8.27 -0.64
CA HIS A 127 16.94 -8.90 -1.96
C HIS A 127 18.25 -9.20 -2.69
N ILE A 128 19.24 -8.32 -2.56
CA ILE A 128 20.59 -8.58 -3.06
C ILE A 128 21.17 -9.82 -2.36
N GLY A 129 21.05 -9.88 -1.03
CA GLY A 129 21.46 -11.03 -0.23
C GLY A 129 20.75 -12.32 -0.65
N TRP A 130 19.43 -12.26 -0.87
CA TRP A 130 18.65 -13.38 -1.40
C TRP A 130 19.17 -13.82 -2.77
N SER A 131 19.35 -12.89 -3.72
CA SER A 131 19.80 -13.19 -5.08
C SER A 131 21.19 -13.85 -5.09
N PHE A 132 22.08 -13.37 -4.21
CA PHE A 132 23.40 -13.93 -4.01
C PHE A 132 23.30 -15.36 -3.46
N CYS A 133 22.64 -15.57 -2.31
CA CYS A 133 22.47 -16.90 -1.70
C CYS A 133 21.74 -17.89 -2.63
N TRP A 134 20.77 -17.42 -3.42
CA TRP A 134 20.04 -18.22 -4.40
C TRP A 134 20.95 -18.74 -5.50
N SER A 135 21.98 -17.98 -5.87
CA SER A 135 22.98 -18.41 -6.86
C SER A 135 23.88 -19.53 -6.34
N TYR A 136 24.12 -19.57 -5.02
CA TYR A 136 24.88 -20.62 -4.33
C TYR A 136 24.01 -21.76 -3.77
N GLU A 137 22.70 -21.75 -4.05
CA GLU A 137 21.75 -22.76 -3.59
C GLU A 137 21.62 -22.85 -2.05
N GLU A 138 21.98 -21.77 -1.34
CA GLU A 138 21.85 -21.64 0.11
C GLU A 138 20.44 -21.16 0.48
N TYR A 139 19.44 -22.03 0.26
CA TYR A 139 18.02 -21.66 0.39
C TYR A 139 17.60 -21.29 1.83
N THR A 140 18.29 -21.81 2.85
CA THR A 140 18.03 -21.44 4.25
C THR A 140 18.34 -19.96 4.51
N LEU A 141 19.45 -19.45 3.95
CA LEU A 141 19.81 -18.03 4.04
C LEU A 141 18.87 -17.18 3.18
N CYS A 142 18.47 -17.67 2.00
CA CYS A 142 17.46 -17.03 1.16
C CYS A 142 16.18 -16.75 1.96
N ARG A 143 15.69 -17.76 2.69
CA ARG A 143 14.51 -17.63 3.55
C ARG A 143 14.71 -16.57 4.64
N LEU A 144 15.87 -16.56 5.30
CA LEU A 144 16.16 -15.56 6.35
C LEU A 144 16.11 -14.13 5.79
N PHE A 145 16.78 -13.87 4.66
CA PHE A 145 16.78 -12.54 4.03
C PHE A 145 15.38 -12.11 3.60
N LEU A 146 14.60 -13.00 2.99
CA LEU A 146 13.23 -12.69 2.58
C LEU A 146 12.28 -12.49 3.76
N CYS A 147 12.45 -13.23 4.86
CA CYS A 147 11.68 -13.01 6.09
C CYS A 147 11.97 -11.62 6.68
N ILE A 148 13.24 -11.21 6.77
CA ILE A 148 13.61 -9.86 7.23
C ILE A 148 13.00 -8.79 6.32
N SER A 149 13.10 -8.97 4.99
CA SER A 149 12.48 -8.07 4.02
C SER A 149 10.96 -8.00 4.19
N ALA A 150 10.28 -9.14 4.35
CA ALA A 150 8.83 -9.21 4.51
C ALA A 150 8.39 -8.47 5.77
N VAL A 151 9.04 -8.71 6.91
CA VAL A 151 8.75 -8.00 8.17
C VAL A 151 9.00 -6.50 8.02
N ALA A 152 10.08 -6.10 7.38
CA ALA A 152 10.40 -4.70 7.12
C ALA A 152 9.34 -4.00 6.26
N GLN A 153 8.87 -4.65 5.18
CA GLN A 153 7.83 -4.09 4.31
C GLN A 153 6.45 -4.07 4.99
N LEU A 154 6.10 -5.10 5.75
CA LEU A 154 4.87 -5.12 6.56
C LEU A 154 4.88 -4.05 7.64
N TYR A 155 6.01 -3.88 8.34
CA TYR A 155 6.19 -2.79 9.30
C TYR A 155 6.02 -1.43 8.61
N SER A 156 6.61 -1.24 7.43
CA SER A 156 6.44 0.00 6.67
C SER A 156 4.97 0.25 6.34
N MET A 157 4.27 -0.78 5.87
CA MET A 157 2.86 -0.70 5.51
C MET A 157 1.95 -0.34 6.70
N PHE A 158 2.20 -0.93 7.88
CA PHE A 158 1.33 -0.74 9.05
C PHE A 158 1.74 0.44 9.95
N ALA A 159 3.02 0.55 10.27
CA ALA A 159 3.52 1.52 11.24
C ALA A 159 3.79 2.88 10.61
N ILE A 160 4.48 2.91 9.45
CA ILE A 160 4.92 4.17 8.83
C ILE A 160 3.78 4.79 8.04
N LEU A 161 3.09 4.01 7.20
CA LEU A 161 2.02 4.52 6.36
C LEU A 161 0.68 4.70 7.12
N ASN A 162 0.70 4.70 8.47
CA ASN A 162 -0.46 4.86 9.35
C ASN A 162 -1.65 4.03 8.89
N GLY A 163 -1.47 2.70 8.90
CA GLY A 163 -2.44 1.73 8.39
C GLY A 163 -3.88 2.14 8.69
N SER A 164 -4.58 2.60 7.65
CA SER A 164 -6.04 2.79 7.57
C SER A 164 -6.75 3.40 8.80
N LYS A 165 -6.12 4.31 9.58
CA LYS A 165 -6.91 5.03 10.59
C LYS A 165 -8.00 5.90 9.95
N ASN A 166 -7.78 6.35 8.72
CA ASN A 166 -8.82 6.86 7.83
C ASN A 166 -9.07 5.83 6.73
N ARG A 167 -10.32 5.41 6.54
CA ARG A 167 -10.75 4.37 5.57
C ARG A 167 -10.51 4.76 4.10
N GLY A 168 -9.91 5.92 3.81
CA GLY A 168 -9.63 6.40 2.46
C GLY A 168 -8.13 6.44 2.16
N PHE A 169 -7.78 6.25 0.89
CA PHE A 169 -6.43 6.50 0.40
C PHE A 169 -6.03 7.95 0.69
N PRO A 170 -4.90 8.19 1.39
CA PRO A 170 -4.35 9.54 1.43
C PRO A 170 -3.92 9.90 -0.01
N GLN A 171 -4.69 10.76 -0.68
CA GLN A 171 -4.46 11.16 -2.08
C GLN A 171 -3.02 11.60 -2.33
N ARG A 172 -2.39 12.18 -1.30
CA ARG A 172 -1.03 12.70 -1.37
C ARG A 172 0.07 11.63 -1.53
N ASN A 173 -0.16 10.40 -1.08
CA ASN A 173 0.88 9.36 -0.97
C ASN A 173 0.51 8.02 -1.62
N ILE A 174 -0.49 8.00 -2.53
CA ILE A 174 -0.95 6.78 -3.23
C ILE A 174 0.23 5.99 -3.82
N MET A 175 1.20 6.68 -4.45
CA MET A 175 2.35 6.03 -5.06
C MET A 175 3.20 5.24 -4.05
N THR A 176 3.46 5.79 -2.87
CA THR A 176 4.25 5.11 -1.84
C THR A 176 3.51 3.87 -1.33
N HIS A 177 2.19 3.97 -1.10
CA HIS A 177 1.37 2.80 -0.72
C HIS A 177 1.43 1.70 -1.79
N LEU A 178 1.28 2.07 -3.05
CA LEU A 178 1.27 1.11 -4.15
C LEU A 178 2.64 0.43 -4.29
N VAL A 179 3.74 1.19 -4.21
CA VAL A 179 5.11 0.64 -4.20
C VAL A 179 5.33 -0.33 -3.05
N VAL A 180 4.92 0.03 -1.84
CA VAL A 180 5.05 -0.85 -0.66
C VAL A 180 4.24 -2.13 -0.84
N LYS A 181 2.99 -2.03 -1.32
CA LYS A 181 2.10 -3.19 -1.55
C LYS A 181 2.66 -4.13 -2.63
N CYS A 182 3.06 -3.59 -3.78
CA CYS A 182 3.69 -4.38 -4.84
C CYS A 182 4.99 -5.03 -4.37
N ARG A 183 5.84 -4.28 -3.66
CA ARG A 183 7.11 -4.82 -3.14
C ARG A 183 6.88 -5.91 -2.10
N THR A 184 5.93 -5.73 -1.18
CA THR A 184 5.55 -6.74 -0.18
C THR A 184 5.04 -8.01 -0.86
N THR A 185 4.16 -7.86 -1.84
CA THR A 185 3.63 -8.98 -2.62
C THR A 185 4.74 -9.74 -3.33
N PHE A 186 5.68 -9.03 -3.95
CA PHE A 186 6.79 -9.66 -4.65
C PHE A 186 7.73 -10.40 -3.68
N VAL A 187 8.00 -9.85 -2.49
CA VAL A 187 8.74 -10.56 -1.43
C VAL A 187 8.03 -11.86 -1.06
N ILE A 188 6.70 -11.82 -0.90
CA ILE A 188 5.89 -13.02 -0.59
C ILE A 188 6.00 -14.03 -1.73
N LEU A 189 5.91 -13.59 -2.99
CA LEU A 189 6.09 -14.47 -4.15
C LEU A 189 7.46 -15.17 -4.13
N LEU A 190 8.54 -14.43 -3.85
CA LEU A 190 9.89 -14.98 -3.73
C LEU A 190 10.05 -15.89 -2.51
N LEU A 191 9.37 -15.59 -1.40
CA LEU A 191 9.40 -16.40 -0.20
C LEU A 191 8.79 -17.78 -0.48
N TRP A 192 7.63 -17.82 -1.16
CA TRP A 192 7.02 -19.08 -1.58
C TRP A 192 7.85 -19.82 -2.62
N LYS A 193 8.46 -19.12 -3.60
CA LYS A 193 9.43 -19.73 -4.53
C LYS A 193 10.58 -20.40 -3.78
N THR A 194 11.08 -19.76 -2.70
CA THR A 194 12.18 -20.30 -1.89
C THR A 194 11.73 -21.50 -1.05
N TRP A 195 10.53 -21.47 -0.48
CA TRP A 195 9.95 -22.62 0.22
C TRP A 195 9.75 -23.83 -0.70
N GLY A 196 9.29 -23.62 -1.94
CA GLY A 196 9.13 -24.69 -2.92
C GLY A 196 10.44 -25.40 -3.32
N ALA A 197 11.60 -24.75 -3.11
CA ALA A 197 12.91 -25.35 -3.27
C ALA A 197 13.40 -26.11 -2.02
N LEU A 198 12.91 -25.76 -0.82
CA LEU A 198 13.32 -26.34 0.45
C LEU A 198 12.52 -27.57 0.86
N ASP A 199 11.21 -27.59 0.60
CA ASP A 199 10.35 -28.68 1.05
C ASP A 199 10.71 -29.99 0.31
N PRO A 200 11.08 -31.08 0.99
CA PRO A 200 11.18 -32.40 0.37
C PRO A 200 9.79 -33.10 0.38
N MET A 201 9.35 -33.61 -0.76
CA MET A 201 7.99 -34.12 -1.04
C MET A 201 7.32 -34.92 0.10
N PRO A 202 6.15 -34.46 0.58
CA PRO A 202 4.84 -34.95 0.11
C PRO A 202 3.85 -33.81 -0.28
N PRO A 203 2.67 -34.12 -0.87
CA PRO A 203 1.59 -33.14 -1.02
C PRO A 203 1.24 -32.47 0.31
N PRO A 204 0.77 -31.21 0.29
CA PRO A 204 0.56 -30.45 1.51
C PRO A 204 -0.53 -31.11 2.37
N ASN A 205 -0.19 -31.42 3.62
CA ASN A 205 -1.19 -31.90 4.59
C ASN A 205 -2.24 -30.81 4.84
N VAL A 206 -3.46 -31.18 5.23
CA VAL A 206 -4.56 -30.26 5.55
C VAL A 206 -4.12 -29.17 6.52
N ALA A 207 -3.32 -29.51 7.54
CA ALA A 207 -2.76 -28.52 8.47
C ALA A 207 -1.86 -27.48 7.77
N GLN A 208 -1.03 -27.90 6.82
CA GLN A 208 -0.16 -27.02 6.03
C GLN A 208 -0.99 -26.15 5.08
N GLN A 209 -2.02 -26.72 4.46
CA GLN A 209 -2.95 -25.97 3.60
C GLN A 209 -3.68 -24.88 4.40
N LEU A 210 -4.21 -25.22 5.57
CA LEU A 210 -4.89 -24.26 6.45
C LEU A 210 -3.94 -23.19 6.98
N ASN A 211 -2.71 -23.54 7.32
CA ASN A 211 -1.70 -22.57 7.76
C ASN A 211 -1.35 -21.57 6.64
N ASN A 212 -1.13 -22.07 5.41
CA ASN A 212 -0.87 -21.22 4.25
C ASN A 212 -2.06 -20.30 3.96
N LEU A 213 -3.27 -20.84 3.95
CA LEU A 213 -4.49 -20.05 3.74
C LEU A 213 -4.63 -18.96 4.81
N SER A 214 -4.40 -19.31 6.07
CA SER A 214 -4.49 -18.35 7.20
C SER A 214 -3.49 -17.21 7.02
N PHE A 215 -2.26 -17.50 6.60
CA PHE A 215 -1.26 -16.48 6.33
C PHE A 215 -1.72 -15.49 5.23
N PHE A 216 -2.21 -16.00 4.09
CA PHE A 216 -2.69 -15.14 3.00
C PHE A 216 -3.94 -14.34 3.39
N LEU A 217 -4.88 -14.94 4.13
CA LEU A 217 -6.07 -14.25 4.61
C LEU A 217 -5.72 -13.14 5.61
N ILE A 218 -4.84 -13.42 6.58
CA ILE A 218 -4.39 -12.40 7.54
C ILE A 218 -3.74 -11.24 6.79
N LEU A 219 -2.86 -11.51 5.84
CA LEU A 219 -2.22 -10.43 5.06
C LEU A 219 -3.21 -9.63 4.21
N ALA A 220 -4.19 -10.31 3.58
CA ALA A 220 -5.23 -9.65 2.82
C ALA A 220 -6.07 -8.73 3.72
N MET A 221 -6.56 -9.24 4.86
CA MET A 221 -7.40 -8.49 5.80
C MET A 221 -6.66 -7.36 6.50
N CYS A 222 -5.38 -7.56 6.85
CA CYS A 222 -4.61 -6.52 7.52
C CYS A 222 -4.32 -5.34 6.60
N SER A 223 -4.32 -5.52 5.27
CA SER A 223 -3.90 -4.49 4.30
C SER A 223 -4.79 -3.25 4.18
N GLY A 224 -5.90 -3.23 4.94
CA GLY A 224 -6.87 -2.15 5.01
C GLY A 224 -8.03 -2.33 4.01
N PRO A 225 -8.97 -1.36 3.95
CA PRO A 225 -10.16 -1.42 3.09
C PRO A 225 -9.85 -1.33 1.59
N ASP A 226 -8.59 -1.10 1.24
CA ASP A 226 -8.15 -1.09 -0.15
C ASP A 226 -7.84 -2.52 -0.62
N PRO A 227 -8.61 -3.05 -1.59
CA PRO A 227 -8.47 -4.44 -2.03
C PRO A 227 -7.20 -4.70 -2.85
N THR A 228 -6.42 -3.66 -3.20
CA THR A 228 -5.23 -3.78 -4.06
C THR A 228 -4.25 -4.85 -3.57
N MET A 229 -3.93 -4.88 -2.28
CA MET A 229 -3.00 -5.89 -1.74
C MET A 229 -3.62 -7.29 -1.77
N GLY A 230 -4.91 -7.42 -1.43
CA GLY A 230 -5.64 -8.67 -1.53
C GLY A 230 -5.61 -9.24 -2.95
N PHE A 231 -5.90 -8.42 -3.96
CA PHE A 231 -5.81 -8.82 -5.37
C PHE A 231 -4.39 -9.21 -5.79
N LEU A 232 -3.38 -8.46 -5.35
CA LEU A 232 -1.98 -8.80 -5.59
C LEU A 232 -1.60 -10.17 -4.99
N LEU A 233 -2.09 -10.50 -3.79
CA LEU A 233 -1.91 -11.83 -3.18
C LEU A 233 -2.66 -12.94 -3.93
N VAL A 234 -3.85 -12.66 -4.45
CA VAL A 234 -4.58 -13.60 -5.33
C VAL A 234 -3.77 -13.88 -6.59
N LEU A 235 -3.14 -12.87 -7.19
CA LEU A 235 -2.23 -13.06 -8.33
C LEU A 235 -1.01 -13.90 -7.96
N VAL A 236 -0.46 -13.76 -6.74
CA VAL A 236 0.61 -14.64 -6.24
C VAL A 236 0.14 -16.09 -6.14
N LEU A 237 -1.05 -16.32 -5.59
CA LEU A 237 -1.61 -17.68 -5.46
C LEU A 237 -1.88 -18.32 -6.82
N PHE A 238 -2.48 -17.62 -7.77
CA PHE A 238 -2.68 -18.16 -9.12
C PHE A 238 -1.37 -18.34 -9.87
N SER A 239 -0.41 -17.43 -9.71
CA SER A 239 0.95 -17.58 -10.22
C SER A 239 1.62 -18.87 -9.69
N LEU A 240 1.46 -19.14 -8.40
CA LEU A 240 1.89 -20.37 -7.74
C LEU A 240 1.03 -21.59 -8.09
N GLY A 241 -0.17 -21.43 -8.66
CA GLY A 241 -1.01 -22.53 -9.14
C GLY A 241 -0.76 -22.88 -10.61
N ILE A 242 -0.26 -21.96 -11.44
CA ILE A 242 -0.07 -22.20 -12.89
C ILE A 242 1.37 -22.67 -13.21
N GLY A 243 2.28 -22.65 -12.24
CA GLY A 243 3.69 -22.96 -12.46
C GLY A 243 3.99 -24.36 -13.02
N PRO A 244 5.07 -24.51 -13.80
CA PRO A 244 5.36 -25.72 -14.58
C PRO A 244 5.79 -26.95 -13.76
N PHE A 245 6.22 -26.77 -12.51
CA PHE A 245 6.74 -27.84 -11.66
C PHE A 245 5.84 -28.00 -10.44
N GLN A 246 4.71 -28.71 -10.58
CA GLN A 246 3.75 -28.85 -9.49
C GLN A 246 3.34 -30.30 -9.26
N ALA A 247 3.58 -30.77 -8.04
CA ALA A 247 2.83 -31.92 -7.56
C ALA A 247 1.32 -31.57 -7.58
N PRO A 248 0.43 -32.47 -8.03
CA PRO A 248 -1.00 -32.18 -8.19
C PRO A 248 -1.67 -31.61 -6.92
N GLY A 249 -1.22 -32.04 -5.74
CA GLY A 249 -1.71 -31.51 -4.47
C GLY A 249 -1.45 -30.02 -4.28
N TRP A 250 -0.24 -29.55 -4.60
CA TRP A 250 0.12 -28.13 -4.48
C TRP A 250 -0.65 -27.25 -5.47
N HIS A 251 -0.82 -27.72 -6.70
CA HIS A 251 -1.64 -27.06 -7.72
C HIS A 251 -3.05 -26.76 -7.20
N GLN A 252 -3.74 -27.81 -6.77
CA GLN A 252 -5.10 -27.72 -6.27
C GLN A 252 -5.19 -26.82 -5.04
N THR A 253 -4.24 -26.96 -4.11
CA THR A 253 -4.15 -26.12 -2.91
C THR A 253 -4.04 -24.63 -3.27
N PHE A 254 -3.12 -24.23 -4.15
CA PHE A 254 -2.96 -22.81 -4.51
C PHE A 254 -4.17 -22.24 -5.26
N VAL A 255 -4.75 -22.99 -6.21
CA VAL A 255 -5.91 -22.54 -6.96
C VAL A 255 -7.12 -22.33 -6.04
N TRP A 256 -7.43 -23.31 -5.18
CA TRP A 256 -8.54 -23.18 -4.23
C TRP A 256 -8.31 -22.05 -3.22
N MET A 257 -7.11 -21.92 -2.66
CA MET A 257 -6.77 -20.79 -1.76
C MET A 257 -6.93 -19.45 -2.48
N GLY A 258 -6.53 -19.35 -3.76
CA GLY A 258 -6.71 -18.17 -4.59
C GLY A 258 -8.17 -17.73 -4.69
N TRP A 259 -9.08 -18.68 -4.95
CA TRP A 259 -10.52 -18.42 -4.97
C TRP A 259 -11.08 -18.00 -3.61
N VAL A 260 -10.68 -18.67 -2.52
CA VAL A 260 -11.13 -18.30 -1.17
C VAL A 260 -10.71 -16.88 -0.81
N VAL A 261 -9.43 -16.54 -1.00
CA VAL A 261 -8.90 -15.21 -0.73
C VAL A 261 -9.59 -14.16 -1.61
N LEU A 262 -9.82 -14.45 -2.90
CA LEU A 262 -10.53 -13.56 -3.80
C LEU A 262 -11.96 -13.26 -3.31
N CYS A 263 -12.72 -14.29 -2.93
CA CYS A 263 -14.07 -14.11 -2.40
C CYS A 263 -14.08 -13.24 -1.14
N VAL A 264 -13.16 -13.48 -0.21
CA VAL A 264 -13.06 -12.69 1.03
C VAL A 264 -12.73 -11.22 0.71
N VAL A 265 -11.76 -10.96 -0.16
CA VAL A 265 -11.37 -9.61 -0.57
C VAL A 265 -12.53 -8.88 -1.28
N MET A 266 -13.27 -9.59 -2.13
CA MET A 266 -14.44 -9.02 -2.81
C MET A 266 -15.57 -8.68 -1.83
N ILE A 267 -15.83 -9.55 -0.85
CA ILE A 267 -16.85 -9.28 0.18
C ILE A 267 -16.44 -8.09 1.04
N ASP A 268 -15.19 -8.03 1.50
CA ASP A 268 -14.68 -6.92 2.31
C ASP A 268 -14.79 -5.59 1.55
N TRP A 269 -14.39 -5.58 0.28
CA TRP A 269 -14.51 -4.41 -0.59
C TRP A 269 -15.96 -3.98 -0.82
N LEU A 270 -16.89 -4.92 -1.06
CA LEU A 270 -18.31 -4.62 -1.24
C LEU A 270 -18.93 -4.05 0.04
N VAL A 271 -18.60 -4.62 1.21
CA VAL A 271 -19.07 -4.12 2.51
C VAL A 271 -18.54 -2.70 2.76
N ALA A 272 -17.26 -2.45 2.44
CA ALA A 272 -16.67 -1.12 2.57
C ALA A 272 -17.32 -0.11 1.61
N ALA A 273 -17.66 -0.52 0.38
CA ALA A 273 -18.35 0.32 -0.58
C ALA A 273 -19.77 0.70 -0.11
N TRP A 274 -20.53 -0.27 0.39
CA TRP A 274 -21.89 -0.03 0.90
C TRP A 274 -21.92 0.88 2.14
N ALA A 275 -20.95 0.72 3.04
CA ALA A 275 -20.83 1.59 4.21
C ALA A 275 -20.59 3.05 3.81
N LYS A 276 -19.82 3.29 2.74
CA LYS A 276 -19.53 4.64 2.24
C LYS A 276 -20.77 5.34 1.67
N ASP A 277 -21.62 4.61 0.96
CA ASP A 277 -22.84 5.18 0.37
C ASP A 277 -23.85 5.59 1.48
N SER A 278 -23.88 4.86 2.59
CA SER A 278 -24.78 5.15 3.71
C SER A 278 -24.40 6.43 4.49
N ASP A 279 -23.11 6.76 4.58
CA ASP A 279 -22.64 7.96 5.28
C ASP A 279 -22.97 9.25 4.50
N GLY A 280 -22.95 9.20 3.15
CA GLY A 280 -23.21 10.38 2.30
C GLY A 280 -24.66 10.88 2.33
N ASP A 281 -25.62 9.99 2.54
CA ASP A 281 -27.05 10.35 2.61
C ASP A 281 -27.36 11.10 3.91
N SER A 282 -26.70 10.70 5.01
CA SER A 282 -26.90 11.30 6.33
C SER A 282 -26.41 12.75 6.39
N ASP A 283 -25.28 13.06 5.76
CA ASP A 283 -24.76 14.43 5.70
C ASP A 283 -25.62 15.35 4.83
N SER A 284 -26.19 14.80 3.75
CA SER A 284 -27.10 15.52 2.87
C SER A 284 -28.37 15.94 3.62
N ASP A 285 -28.98 15.03 4.39
CA ASP A 285 -30.16 15.31 5.20
C ASP A 285 -29.88 16.32 6.33
N LEU A 286 -28.72 16.21 6.99
CA LEU A 286 -28.31 17.17 8.02
C LEU A 286 -28.09 18.58 7.44
N SER A 287 -27.51 18.68 6.24
CA SER A 287 -27.31 19.95 5.55
C SER A 287 -28.63 20.61 5.13
N LEU A 288 -29.61 19.81 4.68
CA LEU A 288 -30.95 20.28 4.34
C LEU A 288 -31.73 20.73 5.58
N ARG A 289 -31.63 19.97 6.68
CA ARG A 289 -32.28 20.34 7.95
C ARG A 289 -31.69 21.63 8.55
N SER A 290 -30.37 21.76 8.54
CA SER A 290 -29.67 22.98 8.97
C SER A 290 -30.04 24.20 8.11
N SER A 291 -30.20 24.00 6.79
CA SER A 291 -30.64 25.09 5.90
C SER A 291 -32.09 25.53 6.16
N ASN A 292 -32.97 24.60 6.54
CA ASN A 292 -34.39 24.90 6.78
C ASN A 292 -34.63 25.56 8.14
N GLU A 293 -33.82 25.26 9.17
CA GLU A 293 -33.92 25.90 10.49
C GLU A 293 -33.40 27.36 10.51
N ASN A 294 -32.59 27.75 9.51
CA ASN A 294 -32.05 29.10 9.39
C ASN A 294 -32.90 30.06 8.53
N LEU A 295 -34.07 29.64 8.04
CA LEU A 295 -35.02 30.60 7.45
C LEU A 295 -35.70 31.40 8.59
N PRO A 296 -35.40 32.70 8.76
CA PRO A 296 -36.04 33.51 9.79
C PRO A 296 -37.55 33.54 9.55
N SER A 297 -38.32 33.37 10.62
CA SER A 297 -39.78 33.35 10.70
C SER A 297 -40.44 34.69 10.33
N LEU A 298 -40.18 35.19 9.11
CA LEU A 298 -40.79 36.40 8.55
C LEU A 298 -42.31 36.29 8.35
N ALA A 299 -42.92 35.15 8.65
CA ALA A 299 -44.35 34.90 8.46
C ALA A 299 -45.26 35.33 9.64
N SER A 300 -44.77 35.78 10.81
CA SER A 300 -45.67 36.08 11.96
C SER A 300 -46.01 37.56 12.20
N LYS A 301 -45.57 38.52 11.36
CA LYS A 301 -45.78 39.96 11.63
C LYS A 301 -46.92 40.67 10.89
N SER A 302 -47.87 39.99 10.21
CA SER A 302 -48.92 40.69 9.44
C SER A 302 -50.37 40.67 9.98
N LEU A 303 -50.67 40.15 11.18
CA LEU A 303 -52.07 40.01 11.64
C LEU A 303 -52.37 40.56 13.05
N ILE A 304 -51.93 41.79 13.36
CA ILE A 304 -52.50 42.57 14.46
C ILE A 304 -52.76 44.00 13.97
N GLY A 305 -53.97 44.27 13.49
CA GLY A 305 -54.35 45.57 12.96
C GLY A 305 -55.78 45.65 12.43
N SER A 306 -56.77 45.45 13.29
CA SER A 306 -58.10 46.08 13.21
C SER A 306 -58.94 45.62 14.38
N TYR A 307 -59.25 46.54 15.29
CA TYR A 307 -60.59 46.95 15.76
C TYR A 307 -60.46 47.71 17.09
#